data_AF-A0A8T4DMP0-F1
#
_entry.id   AF-A0A8T4DMP0-F1
#
_cell.length_a   1.000
_cell.length_b   1.000
_cell.length_c   1.000
_cell.angle_alpha   90.00
_cell.angle_beta   90.00
_cell.angle_gamma   90.00
#
_symmetry.space_group_name_H-M   'P 1'
#
loop_
_entity.id
_entity.type
_entity.pdbx_description
1 polymer ?
#
loop_
_entity_poly.entity_id
_entity_poly.type
_entity_poly.pdbx_seq_one_letter_code
_entity_poly.pdbx_strand_id
1 'polypeptide(L)'
;MDTRVQISAVPPKLSVDTRDYMSIVEDFALRKLYIESRNMLEIDLLSANSFGRAQIKSDVDIDDLYTVIVPELMGLNILEQGVFDDILSDVIDDPRVRFGFSLACAKAAASFLGLPLYQYLGGIFNKVMPQIVLGGSLIDENFAELGRAGNLEYLRLDTLSSLSKMDRASCIKYVEEGSWHVAYGLSFKFVEIYKREDINEYLRIKEHMSEV
;
A
#
# COMPACT_ATOMS: atom_id res chain seq x y z
N MET A 1 51.51 -31.85 -4.13
CA MET A 1 50.62 -32.53 -3.19
C MET A 1 49.62 -31.50 -2.70
N ASP A 2 48.38 -31.66 -3.15
CA ASP A 2 47.21 -30.92 -2.69
C ASP A 2 47.04 -31.03 -1.18
N THR A 3 46.61 -29.95 -0.53
CA THR A 3 45.67 -30.10 0.59
C THR A 3 44.78 -28.86 0.67
N ARG A 4 43.54 -29.06 0.24
CA ARG A 4 42.46 -28.09 0.25
C ARG A 4 42.11 -27.69 1.68
N VAL A 5 41.90 -26.39 1.86
CA VAL A 5 41.18 -25.80 2.98
C VAL A 5 39.71 -26.23 2.91
N GLN A 6 39.19 -26.80 3.99
CA GLN A 6 37.75 -27.00 4.17
C GLN A 6 37.36 -26.38 5.52
N ILE A 7 37.01 -25.09 5.49
CA ILE A 7 36.30 -24.45 6.60
C ILE A 7 34.82 -24.51 6.23
N SER A 8 34.12 -25.50 6.77
CA SER A 8 32.66 -25.55 6.74
C SER A 8 32.16 -24.48 7.69
N ALA A 9 31.83 -23.30 7.17
CA ALA A 9 31.03 -22.33 7.89
C ALA A 9 29.57 -22.79 7.81
N VAL A 10 29.08 -23.43 8.87
CA VAL A 10 27.63 -23.57 9.08
C VAL A 10 27.11 -22.15 9.33
N PRO A 11 26.19 -21.61 8.52
CA PRO A 11 25.62 -20.29 8.79
C PRO A 11 24.90 -20.33 10.14
N PRO A 12 24.92 -19.23 10.91
CA PRO A 12 24.21 -19.18 12.17
C PRO A 12 22.72 -19.44 11.91
N LYS A 13 22.13 -20.40 12.62
CA LYS A 13 20.67 -20.54 12.65
C LYS A 13 20.13 -19.27 13.29
N LEU A 14 19.60 -18.35 12.48
CA LEU A 14 18.69 -17.32 12.97
C LEU A 14 17.57 -18.06 13.71
N SER A 15 17.41 -17.78 15.00
CA SER A 15 16.22 -18.21 15.73
C SER A 15 15.05 -17.36 15.21
N VAL A 16 14.48 -17.77 14.08
CA VAL A 16 13.24 -17.20 13.57
C VAL A 16 12.16 -17.52 14.59
N ASP A 17 11.57 -16.49 15.20
CA ASP A 17 10.47 -16.66 16.14
C ASP A 17 9.33 -17.35 15.38
N THR A 18 8.61 -18.30 15.99
CA THR A 18 7.54 -19.04 15.31
C THR A 18 6.44 -18.11 14.77
N ARG A 19 6.34 -16.89 15.32
CA ARG A 19 5.47 -15.82 14.82
C ARG A 19 5.90 -15.25 13.47
N ASP A 20 7.19 -15.19 13.19
CA ASP A 20 7.72 -14.64 11.94
C ASP A 20 7.41 -15.54 10.75
N TYR A 21 7.29 -16.86 10.96
CA TYR A 21 6.84 -17.79 9.92
C TYR A 21 5.45 -17.45 9.38
N MET A 22 4.58 -16.90 10.24
CA MET A 22 3.19 -16.63 9.88
C MET A 22 3.01 -15.29 9.15
N SER A 23 4.07 -14.47 9.10
CA SER A 23 4.10 -13.19 8.39
C SER A 23 4.85 -13.29 7.05
N ILE A 24 5.26 -14.49 6.64
CA ILE A 24 5.92 -14.71 5.36
C ILE A 24 4.90 -14.71 4.21
N VAL A 25 5.27 -14.09 3.10
CA VAL A 25 4.52 -14.16 1.84
C VAL A 25 4.54 -15.59 1.30
N GLU A 26 3.36 -16.20 1.21
CA GLU A 26 3.17 -17.58 0.74
C GLU A 26 2.57 -17.69 -0.65
N ASP A 27 1.81 -16.68 -1.09
CA ASP A 27 1.21 -16.68 -2.43
C ASP A 27 0.78 -15.29 -2.88
N PHE A 28 0.61 -15.15 -4.20
CA PHE A 28 -0.05 -14.02 -4.85
C PHE A 28 -1.15 -14.49 -5.79
N ALA A 29 -2.33 -13.88 -5.69
CA ALA A 29 -3.38 -14.01 -6.70
C ALA A 29 -3.56 -12.68 -7.45
N LEU A 30 -3.16 -12.65 -8.72
CA LEU A 30 -3.28 -11.49 -9.60
C LEU A 30 -4.45 -11.67 -10.56
N ARG A 31 -5.29 -10.64 -10.70
CA ARG A 31 -6.47 -10.69 -11.58
C ARG A 31 -6.62 -9.41 -12.39
N LYS A 32 -6.96 -9.56 -13.66
CA LYS A 32 -7.43 -8.45 -14.50
C LYS A 32 -8.94 -8.32 -14.34
N LEU A 33 -9.39 -7.13 -13.97
CA LEU A 33 -10.81 -6.78 -13.85
C LEU A 33 -11.13 -5.65 -14.84
N TYR A 34 -12.35 -5.67 -15.36
CA TYR A 34 -12.87 -4.58 -16.18
C TYR A 34 -14.03 -3.91 -15.45
N ILE A 35 -13.76 -2.75 -14.86
CA ILE A 35 -14.71 -2.02 -14.01
C ILE A 35 -14.90 -0.63 -14.62
N GLU A 36 -16.15 -0.26 -14.91
CA GLU A 36 -16.50 1.07 -15.44
C GLU A 36 -15.63 1.54 -16.62
N SER A 37 -15.41 0.65 -17.58
CA SER A 37 -14.58 0.94 -18.76
C SER A 37 -13.09 1.19 -18.46
N ARG A 38 -12.59 0.70 -17.32
CA ARG A 38 -11.18 0.76 -16.94
C ARG A 38 -10.63 -0.65 -16.74
N ASN A 39 -9.42 -0.87 -17.22
CA ASN A 39 -8.63 -2.05 -16.87
C ASN A 39 -8.02 -1.86 -15.49
N MET A 40 -8.31 -2.81 -14.63
CA MET A 40 -7.87 -2.83 -13.25
C MET A 40 -7.03 -4.08 -13.02
N LEU A 41 -5.92 -3.91 -12.32
CA LEU A 41 -5.13 -4.99 -11.76
C LEU A 41 -5.50 -5.12 -10.29
N GLU A 42 -6.02 -6.29 -9.92
CA GLU A 42 -6.23 -6.69 -8.54
C GLU A 42 -5.05 -7.58 -8.09
N ILE A 43 -4.50 -7.25 -6.93
CA ILE A 43 -3.34 -7.90 -6.32
C ILE A 43 -3.77 -8.38 -4.95
N ASP A 44 -3.86 -9.68 -4.78
CA ASP A 44 -4.03 -10.34 -3.48
C ASP A 44 -2.68 -10.90 -3.04
N LEU A 45 -2.22 -10.50 -1.86
CA LEU A 45 -1.08 -11.06 -1.15
C LEU A 45 -1.59 -11.93 -0.01
N LEU A 46 -1.06 -13.15 0.09
CA LEU A 46 -1.42 -14.12 1.12
C LEU A 46 -0.19 -14.49 1.95
N SER A 47 -0.38 -14.52 3.27
CA SER A 47 0.49 -15.22 4.22
C SER A 47 -0.32 -16.34 4.89
N ALA A 48 0.34 -17.15 5.73
CA ALA A 48 -0.33 -18.23 6.46
C ALA A 48 -1.58 -17.76 7.22
N ASN A 49 -1.57 -16.52 7.75
CA ASN A 49 -2.59 -16.01 8.65
C ASN A 49 -3.12 -14.62 8.32
N SER A 50 -2.72 -14.03 7.19
CA SER A 50 -3.16 -12.69 6.81
C SER A 50 -3.32 -12.53 5.30
N PHE A 51 -4.04 -11.48 4.94
CA PHE A 51 -4.44 -11.21 3.58
C PHE A 51 -4.42 -9.71 3.32
N GLY A 52 -3.94 -9.32 2.15
CA GLY A 52 -4.00 -7.94 1.69
C GLY A 52 -4.39 -7.85 0.23
N ARG A 53 -5.36 -6.98 -0.07
CA ARG A 53 -5.85 -6.74 -1.44
C ARG A 53 -5.65 -5.30 -1.86
N ALA A 54 -5.07 -5.08 -3.03
CA ALA A 54 -5.05 -3.77 -3.67
C ALA A 54 -5.62 -3.85 -5.08
N GLN A 55 -6.29 -2.79 -5.51
CA GLN A 55 -6.77 -2.63 -6.87
C GLN A 55 -6.24 -1.32 -7.45
N ILE A 56 -5.57 -1.41 -8.60
CA ILE A 56 -4.98 -0.26 -9.26
C ILE A 56 -5.32 -0.28 -10.75
N LYS A 57 -5.51 0.90 -11.33
CA LYS A 57 -5.69 1.03 -12.78
C LYS A 57 -4.37 0.68 -13.47
N SER A 58 -4.37 -0.38 -14.27
CA SER A 58 -3.21 -0.77 -15.08
C SER A 58 -3.64 -1.64 -16.25
N ASP A 59 -2.88 -1.51 -17.34
CA ASP A 59 -3.02 -2.31 -18.56
C ASP A 59 -1.92 -3.38 -18.68
N VAL A 60 -1.10 -3.54 -17.63
CA VAL A 60 0.04 -4.48 -17.59
C VAL A 60 -0.41 -5.93 -17.81
N ASP A 61 0.47 -6.74 -18.40
CA ASP A 61 0.21 -8.17 -18.50
C ASP A 61 0.47 -8.92 -17.20
N ILE A 62 -0.46 -9.78 -16.78
CA ILE A 62 -0.33 -10.51 -15.52
C ILE A 62 0.67 -11.65 -15.62
N ASP A 63 0.87 -12.19 -16.83
CA ASP A 63 1.83 -13.28 -17.05
C ASP A 63 3.27 -12.79 -16.84
N ASP A 64 3.58 -11.57 -17.28
CA ASP A 64 4.87 -10.92 -17.01
C ASP A 64 5.06 -10.69 -15.50
N LEU A 65 4.01 -10.28 -14.79
CA LEU A 65 4.07 -10.09 -13.34
C LEU A 65 4.32 -11.41 -12.60
N TYR A 66 3.65 -12.49 -13.01
CA TYR A 66 3.84 -13.81 -12.39
C TYR A 66 5.23 -14.40 -12.65
N THR A 67 5.81 -14.13 -13.80
CA THR A 67 7.10 -14.72 -14.20
C THR A 67 8.30 -13.93 -13.65
N VAL A 68 8.17 -12.62 -13.49
CA VAL A 68 9.28 -11.74 -13.07
C VAL A 68 9.13 -11.24 -11.64
N ILE A 69 7.93 -10.84 -11.23
CA ILE A 69 7.74 -10.09 -9.97
C ILE A 69 7.45 -11.03 -8.81
N VAL A 70 6.48 -11.93 -8.98
CA VAL A 70 6.05 -12.83 -7.91
C VAL A 70 7.22 -13.61 -7.30
N PRO A 71 8.13 -14.26 -8.08
CA PRO A 71 9.22 -15.04 -7.51
C PRO A 71 10.17 -14.24 -6.61
N GLU A 72 10.37 -12.95 -6.89
CA GLU A 72 11.26 -12.07 -6.13
C GLU A 72 10.63 -11.61 -4.80
N LEU A 73 9.30 -11.69 -4.68
CA LEU A 73 8.54 -11.27 -3.49
C LEU A 73 8.12 -12.41 -2.57
N MET A 74 8.16 -13.65 -3.07
CA MET A 74 7.85 -14.85 -2.30
C MET A 74 8.85 -15.06 -1.16
N GLY A 75 8.37 -15.46 0.01
CA GLY A 75 9.24 -15.71 1.17
C GLY A 75 9.68 -14.46 1.92
N LEU A 76 9.34 -13.25 1.44
CA LEU A 76 9.58 -12.01 2.18
C LEU A 76 8.67 -11.90 3.40
N ASN A 77 9.11 -11.18 4.41
CA ASN A 77 8.29 -10.86 5.58
C ASN A 77 7.41 -9.64 5.29
N ILE A 78 6.09 -9.77 5.38
CA ILE A 78 5.15 -8.66 5.13
C ILE A 78 5.32 -7.48 6.10
N LEU A 79 5.93 -7.72 7.27
CA LEU A 79 6.22 -6.68 8.26
C LEU A 79 7.44 -5.83 7.88
N GLU A 80 8.24 -6.26 6.90
CA GLU A 80 9.42 -5.55 6.41
C GLU A 80 9.08 -4.71 5.16
N GLN A 81 8.13 -3.79 5.30
CA GLN A 81 7.62 -2.96 4.19
C GLN A 81 8.74 -2.28 3.38
N GLY A 82 9.80 -1.80 4.04
CA GLY A 82 10.93 -1.15 3.36
C GLY A 82 11.68 -2.10 2.43
N VAL A 83 11.97 -3.32 2.90
CA VAL A 83 12.66 -4.35 2.09
C VAL A 83 11.80 -4.75 0.90
N PHE A 84 10.50 -4.95 1.14
CA PHE A 84 9.54 -5.27 0.09
C PHE A 84 9.49 -4.16 -0.97
N ASP A 85 9.40 -2.90 -0.55
CA ASP A 85 9.34 -1.73 -1.44
C ASP A 85 10.65 -1.48 -2.22
N ASP A 86 11.80 -1.81 -1.62
CA ASP A 86 13.11 -1.72 -2.30
C ASP A 86 13.18 -2.74 -3.45
N ILE A 87 12.78 -3.99 -3.22
CA ILE A 87 12.72 -5.02 -4.26
C ILE A 87 11.75 -4.63 -5.37
N LEU A 88 10.55 -4.14 -5.03
CA LEU A 88 9.60 -3.64 -6.02
C LEU A 88 10.20 -2.55 -6.92
N SER A 89 11.03 -1.67 -6.36
CA SER A 89 11.70 -0.60 -7.09
C SER A 89 12.76 -1.10 -8.07
N ASP A 90 13.34 -2.27 -7.78
CA ASP A 90 14.33 -2.91 -8.65
C ASP A 90 13.69 -3.73 -9.78
N VAL A 91 12.51 -4.33 -9.54
CA VAL A 91 11.90 -5.29 -10.48
C VAL A 91 10.70 -4.75 -11.25
N ILE A 92 10.08 -3.65 -10.84
CA ILE A 92 8.88 -3.07 -11.48
C ILE A 92 9.11 -1.63 -11.95
N ASP A 93 8.99 -1.42 -13.26
CA ASP A 93 9.09 -0.08 -13.84
C ASP A 93 7.87 0.82 -13.53
N ASP A 94 6.64 0.33 -13.73
CA ASP A 94 5.42 1.15 -13.56
C ASP A 94 5.16 1.46 -12.07
N PRO A 95 5.27 2.74 -11.65
CA PRO A 95 5.06 3.13 -10.25
C PRO A 95 3.66 2.81 -9.70
N ARG A 96 2.63 2.72 -10.55
CA ARG A 96 1.27 2.36 -10.11
C ARG A 96 1.17 0.89 -9.75
N VAL A 97 1.88 0.04 -10.50
CA VAL A 97 1.98 -1.39 -10.19
C VAL A 97 2.78 -1.57 -8.89
N ARG A 98 3.90 -0.83 -8.73
CA ARG A 98 4.64 -0.77 -7.46
C ARG A 98 3.74 -0.38 -6.29
N PHE A 99 2.96 0.70 -6.42
CA PHE A 99 2.00 1.11 -5.39
C PHE A 99 1.02 0.00 -5.06
N GLY A 100 0.47 -0.70 -6.06
CA GLY A 100 -0.47 -1.80 -5.85
C GLY A 100 0.11 -2.93 -4.99
N PHE A 101 1.30 -3.43 -5.32
CA PHE A 101 1.97 -4.47 -4.54
C PHE A 101 2.36 -3.97 -3.13
N SER A 102 2.91 -2.76 -3.05
CA SER A 102 3.29 -2.11 -1.79
C SER A 102 2.09 -1.99 -0.84
N LEU A 103 0.93 -1.57 -1.36
CA LEU A 103 -0.31 -1.45 -0.61
C LEU A 103 -0.91 -2.81 -0.20
N ALA A 104 -0.84 -3.82 -1.07
CA ALA A 104 -1.28 -5.17 -0.73
C ALA A 104 -0.44 -5.74 0.44
N CYS A 105 0.88 -5.54 0.42
CA CYS A 105 1.76 -5.90 1.52
C CYS A 105 1.38 -5.18 2.83
N ALA A 106 1.18 -3.86 2.79
CA ALA A 106 0.76 -3.12 3.97
C ALA A 106 -0.59 -3.56 4.52
N LYS A 107 -1.55 -3.90 3.65
CA LYS A 107 -2.86 -4.44 4.07
C LYS A 107 -2.72 -5.82 4.72
N ALA A 108 -1.89 -6.70 4.17
CA ALA A 108 -1.61 -8.00 4.76
C ALA A 108 -0.91 -7.88 6.13
N ALA A 109 0.04 -6.95 6.25
CA ALA A 109 0.73 -6.67 7.51
C ALA A 109 -0.21 -6.07 8.57
N ALA A 110 -1.05 -5.11 8.19
CA ALA A 110 -2.07 -4.54 9.06
C ALA A 110 -3.05 -5.63 9.54
N SER A 111 -3.51 -6.49 8.62
CA SER A 111 -4.36 -7.64 8.93
C SER A 111 -3.67 -8.63 9.89
N PHE A 112 -2.38 -8.91 9.68
CA PHE A 112 -1.60 -9.80 10.54
C PHE A 112 -1.50 -9.28 11.98
N LEU A 113 -1.31 -7.96 12.13
CA LEU A 113 -1.21 -7.30 13.42
C LEU A 113 -2.58 -7.00 14.06
N GLY A 114 -3.69 -7.25 13.36
CA GLY A 114 -5.03 -6.91 13.81
C GLY A 114 -5.28 -5.40 13.90
N LEU A 115 -4.60 -4.61 13.06
CA LEU A 115 -4.69 -3.16 13.03
C LEU A 115 -5.48 -2.66 11.82
N PRO A 116 -6.28 -1.60 11.94
CA PRO A 116 -6.75 -0.84 10.79
C PRO A 116 -5.55 -0.32 9.98
N LEU A 117 -5.63 -0.36 8.65
CA LEU A 117 -4.51 0.03 7.77
C LEU A 117 -3.99 1.45 8.07
N TYR A 118 -4.87 2.40 8.40
CA TYR A 118 -4.45 3.78 8.67
C TYR A 118 -3.63 3.90 9.96
N GLN A 119 -3.88 3.03 10.96
CA GLN A 119 -3.08 2.94 12.18
C GLN A 119 -1.77 2.19 11.95
N TYR A 120 -1.79 1.14 11.13
CA TYR A 120 -0.56 0.46 10.71
C TYR A 120 0.41 1.42 10.02
N LEU A 121 -0.10 2.25 9.10
CA LEU A 121 0.72 3.21 8.35
C LEU A 121 1.19 4.41 9.20
N GLY A 122 0.35 4.92 10.09
CA GLY A 122 0.58 6.19 10.78
C GLY A 122 0.86 6.11 12.29
N GLY A 123 0.76 4.91 12.87
CA GLY A 123 0.74 4.73 14.32
C GLY A 123 -0.46 5.40 14.99
N ILE A 124 -0.31 5.65 16.30
CA ILE A 124 -1.39 6.14 17.18
C ILE A 124 -1.49 7.68 17.25
N PHE A 125 -0.58 8.41 16.62
CA PHE A 125 -0.45 9.87 16.82
C PHE A 125 -0.97 10.73 15.67
N ASN A 126 -1.39 10.12 14.56
CA ASN A 126 -2.15 10.86 13.55
C ASN A 126 -3.54 11.20 14.09
N LYS A 127 -3.96 12.45 13.88
CA LYS A 127 -5.23 12.99 14.43
C LYS A 127 -6.02 13.85 13.46
N VAL A 128 -5.48 14.13 12.27
CA VAL A 128 -6.08 15.10 11.34
C VAL A 128 -6.50 14.38 10.08
N MET A 129 -7.80 14.38 9.81
CA MET A 129 -8.31 13.90 8.53
C MET A 129 -7.86 14.82 7.38
N PRO A 130 -7.47 14.25 6.23
CA PRO A 130 -7.17 15.05 5.05
C PRO A 130 -8.40 15.82 4.57
N GLN A 131 -8.15 17.00 3.99
CA GLN A 131 -9.18 17.78 3.30
C GLN A 131 -9.53 17.14 1.96
N ILE A 132 -10.79 17.25 1.58
CA ILE A 132 -11.35 16.60 0.40
C ILE A 132 -11.22 17.55 -0.80
N VAL A 133 -10.64 17.06 -1.89
CA VAL A 133 -10.58 17.74 -3.18
C VAL A 133 -11.51 17.01 -4.15
N LEU A 134 -12.44 17.74 -4.75
CA LEU A 134 -13.32 17.22 -5.80
C LEU A 134 -13.34 18.22 -6.96
N GLY A 135 -12.88 17.79 -8.14
CA GLY A 135 -12.89 18.63 -9.34
C GLY A 135 -12.13 19.96 -9.20
N GLY A 136 -11.10 20.01 -8.36
CA GLY A 136 -10.32 21.23 -8.09
C GLY A 136 -10.89 22.17 -7.02
N SER A 137 -11.97 21.77 -6.35
CA SER A 137 -12.53 22.50 -5.20
C SER A 137 -12.27 21.74 -3.90
N LEU A 138 -12.00 22.49 -2.82
CA LEU A 138 -12.05 21.96 -1.47
C LEU A 138 -13.52 21.83 -1.07
N ILE A 139 -13.88 20.68 -0.53
CA ILE A 139 -15.24 20.40 -0.07
C ILE A 139 -15.23 19.84 1.35
N ASP A 140 -16.35 19.99 2.05
CA ASP A 140 -16.61 19.25 3.28
C ASP A 140 -17.23 17.87 3.02
N GLU A 141 -17.52 17.14 4.09
CA GLU A 141 -18.14 15.82 4.00
C GLU A 141 -19.60 15.79 3.52
N ASN A 142 -20.25 16.96 3.46
CA ASN A 142 -21.57 17.14 2.90
C ASN A 142 -21.51 17.65 1.44
N PHE A 143 -20.33 17.68 0.83
CA PHE A 143 -20.07 18.22 -0.51
C PHE A 143 -20.33 19.73 -0.64
N ALA A 144 -20.31 20.48 0.46
CA ALA A 144 -20.33 21.93 0.42
C ALA A 144 -18.95 22.46 0.02
N GLU A 145 -18.90 23.37 -0.96
CA GLU A 145 -17.64 23.99 -1.39
C GLU A 145 -17.09 24.93 -0.32
N LEU A 146 -15.85 24.67 0.10
CA LEU A 146 -15.10 25.46 1.09
C LEU A 146 -14.17 26.48 0.42
N GLY A 147 -13.89 26.31 -0.87
CA GLY A 147 -13.05 27.18 -1.68
C GLY A 147 -12.33 26.42 -2.79
N ARG A 148 -11.46 27.10 -3.53
CA ARG A 148 -10.64 26.45 -4.55
C ARG A 148 -9.48 25.69 -3.91
N ALA A 149 -9.26 24.46 -4.36
CA ALA A 149 -7.96 23.84 -4.20
C ALA A 149 -7.01 24.66 -5.09
N GLY A 150 -6.02 25.32 -4.48
CA GLY A 150 -5.07 26.15 -5.21
C GLY A 150 -4.19 25.33 -6.17
N ASN A 151 -2.95 25.76 -6.39
CA ASN A 151 -1.98 24.95 -7.13
C ASN A 151 -1.50 23.79 -6.25
N LEU A 152 -2.34 22.76 -6.08
CA LEU A 152 -1.97 21.54 -5.38
C LEU A 152 -1.05 20.70 -6.26
N GLU A 153 0.06 20.27 -5.67
CA GLU A 153 0.90 19.24 -6.27
C GLU A 153 0.25 17.88 -6.04
N TYR A 154 -0.09 17.21 -7.14
CA TYR A 154 -0.63 15.86 -7.08
C TYR A 154 0.49 14.83 -7.13
N LEU A 155 0.52 13.96 -6.12
CA LEU A 155 1.54 12.94 -6.02
C LEU A 155 1.44 11.94 -7.17
N ARG A 156 2.61 11.59 -7.70
CA ARG A 156 2.74 10.39 -8.51
C ARG A 156 2.76 9.20 -7.55
N LEU A 157 1.84 8.26 -7.74
CA LEU A 157 1.86 7.00 -6.99
C LEU A 157 3.17 6.27 -7.23
N ASP A 158 3.70 5.68 -6.16
CA ASP A 158 4.88 4.82 -6.12
C ASP A 158 4.77 3.95 -4.85
N THR A 159 5.81 3.29 -4.37
CA THR A 159 5.80 2.54 -3.11
C THR A 159 5.43 3.40 -1.91
N LEU A 160 4.87 2.78 -0.86
CA LEU A 160 4.53 3.47 0.39
C LEU A 160 5.77 4.05 1.06
N SER A 161 6.92 3.37 0.98
CA SER A 161 8.21 3.89 1.46
C SER A 161 8.65 5.14 0.70
N SER A 162 8.37 5.26 -0.60
CA SER A 162 8.60 6.47 -1.39
C SER A 162 7.64 7.59 -0.99
N LEU A 163 6.33 7.29 -0.93
CA LEU A 163 5.30 8.25 -0.53
C LEU A 163 5.51 8.79 0.88
N SER A 164 6.01 7.97 1.81
CA SER A 164 6.30 8.40 3.18
C SER A 164 7.37 9.50 3.25
N LYS A 165 8.14 9.74 2.18
CA LYS A 165 9.17 10.79 2.10
C LYS A 165 8.67 12.07 1.41
N MET A 166 7.45 12.07 0.87
CA MET A 166 6.90 13.20 0.11
C MET A 166 6.37 14.32 1.02
N ASP A 167 6.19 15.51 0.44
CA ASP A 167 5.62 16.66 1.16
C ASP A 167 4.17 16.37 1.56
N ARG A 168 3.85 16.65 2.84
CA ARG A 168 2.52 16.47 3.41
C ARG A 168 1.51 17.47 2.87
N ALA A 169 1.96 18.57 2.28
CA ALA A 169 1.09 19.54 1.60
C ALA A 169 0.61 19.06 0.22
N SER A 170 1.19 17.99 -0.33
CA SER A 170 0.76 17.40 -1.61
C SER A 170 -0.57 16.65 -1.48
N CYS A 171 -1.19 16.38 -2.63
CA CYS A 171 -2.48 15.72 -2.74
C CYS A 171 -2.31 14.26 -3.20
N ILE A 172 -2.91 13.32 -2.47
CA ILE A 172 -3.06 11.94 -2.94
C ILE A 172 -4.16 11.91 -4.00
N LYS A 173 -3.83 11.41 -5.20
CA LYS A 173 -4.84 11.08 -6.21
C LYS A 173 -5.65 9.87 -5.78
N TYR A 174 -6.94 9.90 -6.06
CA TYR A 174 -7.82 8.77 -5.79
C TYR A 174 -7.27 7.46 -6.37
N VAL A 175 -7.23 6.46 -5.50
CA VAL A 175 -7.08 5.04 -5.77
C VAL A 175 -8.29 4.34 -5.15
N GLU A 176 -8.90 3.43 -5.91
CA GLU A 176 -10.20 2.78 -5.62
C GLU A 176 -10.33 2.28 -4.17
N GLU A 177 -9.25 1.76 -3.58
CA GLU A 177 -9.24 1.35 -2.17
C GLU A 177 -7.95 1.76 -1.45
N GLY A 178 -8.08 2.45 -0.32
CA GLY A 178 -6.95 2.76 0.56
C GLY A 178 -6.42 4.19 0.47
N SER A 179 -6.95 5.04 -0.42
CA SER A 179 -6.51 6.45 -0.53
C SER A 179 -6.62 7.20 0.79
N TRP A 180 -7.73 7.00 1.51
CA TRP A 180 -7.93 7.64 2.80
C TRP A 180 -7.01 7.07 3.86
N HIS A 181 -6.78 5.76 3.85
CA HIS A 181 -5.84 5.12 4.77
C HIS A 181 -4.41 5.60 4.57
N VAL A 182 -3.95 5.71 3.31
CA VAL A 182 -2.62 6.20 2.99
C VAL A 182 -2.50 7.68 3.31
N ALA A 183 -3.50 8.48 2.95
CA ALA A 183 -3.49 9.91 3.23
C ALA A 183 -3.46 10.20 4.72
N TYR A 184 -4.34 9.56 5.47
CA TYR A 184 -4.38 9.70 6.91
C TYR A 184 -3.13 9.14 7.57
N GLY A 185 -2.75 7.90 7.22
CA GLY A 185 -1.62 7.19 7.80
C GLY A 185 -0.28 7.88 7.54
N LEU A 186 -0.09 8.45 6.35
CA LEU A 186 1.12 9.20 6.00
C LEU A 186 0.97 10.72 6.21
N SER A 187 -0.10 11.16 6.86
CA SER A 187 -0.35 12.56 7.24
C SER A 187 -0.41 13.54 6.08
N PHE A 188 -0.89 13.13 4.90
CA PHE A 188 -1.13 14.03 3.79
C PHE A 188 -2.33 14.94 4.06
N LYS A 189 -2.22 16.19 3.63
CA LYS A 189 -3.21 17.22 3.89
C LYS A 189 -4.42 17.12 2.97
N PHE A 190 -4.26 16.59 1.77
CA PHE A 190 -5.30 16.56 0.75
C PHE A 190 -5.45 15.19 0.12
N VAL A 191 -6.71 14.82 -0.13
CA VAL A 191 -7.10 13.65 -0.92
C VAL A 191 -8.07 14.08 -1.98
N GLU A 192 -7.79 13.69 -3.22
CA GLU A 192 -8.75 13.82 -4.31
C GLU A 192 -9.70 12.64 -4.31
N ILE A 193 -10.99 12.91 -4.50
CA ILE A 193 -12.02 11.92 -4.80
C ILE A 193 -12.56 12.12 -6.20
N TYR A 194 -13.02 11.03 -6.83
CA TYR A 194 -13.60 11.06 -8.17
C TYR A 194 -15.13 11.04 -8.13
N LYS A 195 -15.71 10.34 -7.16
CA LYS A 195 -17.15 10.24 -6.95
C LYS A 195 -17.53 10.50 -5.51
N ARG A 196 -18.82 10.71 -5.28
CA ARG A 196 -19.35 10.97 -3.94
C ARG A 196 -19.23 9.76 -3.03
N GLU A 197 -19.35 8.57 -3.59
CA GLU A 197 -19.29 7.30 -2.85
C GLU A 197 -17.90 7.06 -2.24
N ASP A 198 -16.86 7.67 -2.81
CA ASP A 198 -15.47 7.56 -2.34
C ASP A 198 -15.31 8.09 -0.89
N ILE A 199 -16.22 8.96 -0.42
CA ILE A 199 -16.20 9.48 0.94
C ILE A 199 -16.57 8.44 2.01
N ASN A 200 -17.17 7.31 1.62
CA ASN A 200 -17.63 6.31 2.58
C ASN A 200 -16.48 5.71 3.40
N GLU A 201 -15.27 5.61 2.85
CA GLU A 201 -14.09 5.18 3.60
C GLU A 201 -13.61 6.28 4.57
N TYR A 202 -13.64 7.56 4.17
CA TYR A 202 -13.39 8.69 5.07
C TYR A 202 -14.32 8.68 6.28
N LEU A 203 -15.63 8.50 6.05
CA LEU A 203 -16.63 8.49 7.13
C LEU A 203 -16.41 7.34 8.11
N ARG A 204 -16.10 6.14 7.60
CA ARG A 204 -15.77 4.96 8.43
C ARG A 204 -14.53 5.18 9.29
N ILE A 205 -13.46 5.77 8.72
CA ILE A 205 -12.24 6.10 9.49
C ILE A 205 -12.56 7.14 10.56
N LYS A 206 -13.30 8.20 10.21
CA LYS A 206 -13.69 9.27 11.13
C LYS A 206 -14.55 8.76 12.29
N GLU A 207 -15.52 7.88 12.01
CA GLU A 207 -16.37 7.25 13.02
C GLU A 207 -15.53 6.41 13.99
N HIS A 208 -14.68 5.52 13.48
CA HIS A 208 -13.77 4.72 14.31
C HIS A 208 -12.86 5.59 15.19
N MET A 209 -12.42 6.75 14.71
CA MET A 209 -11.61 7.68 15.52
C MET A 209 -12.41 8.40 16.62
N SER A 210 -13.72 8.52 16.48
CA SER A 210 -14.58 9.15 17.48
C SER A 210 -14.99 8.21 18.60
N GLU A 211 -14.90 6.90 18.37
CA GLU A 211 -15.24 5.85 19.33
C GLU A 211 -14.06 5.43 20.24
N VAL A 212 -12.82 5.76 19.84
CA VAL A 212 -11.56 5.42 20.53
C VAL A 212 -11.01 6.61 21.31
#